data_AF-A0A9W9X564-F1
#
_entry.id   AF-A0A9W9X564-F1
#
_cell.length_a   1.000
_cell.length_b   1.000
_cell.length_c   1.000
_cell.angle_alpha   90.00
_cell.angle_beta   90.00
_cell.angle_gamma   90.00
#
_symmetry.space_group_name_H-M   'P 1'
#
loop_
_entity.id
_entity.type
_entity.pdbx_description
1 polymer ?
#
loop_
_entity_poly.entity_id
_entity_poly.type
_entity_poly.pdbx_seq_one_letter_code
_entity_poly.pdbx_strand_id
1 'polypeptide(L)'
;MTTTLKDVTIVVPLMSCHSANTEFCDLIARTWVPVARASANLLDIIFLLSCRHLHTSHAATDQEYLFMRKGLHYKSRCLKTLRDAISIEAPNFTDSTIAQAIMLAYDELFTRDLKMLKHHTEGALQMVKLKGGPDTLGLDGLLKDMLSKLVAKGSGEVRLDTRIVQGWTLGDHDW
;
A
#
# COMPACT_ATOMS: atom_id res chain seq x y z
N MET A 1 -32.41 22.54 -12.23
CA MET A 1 -32.08 21.15 -11.88
C MET A 1 -30.58 21.07 -11.65
N THR A 2 -30.16 21.19 -10.40
CA THR A 2 -28.76 21.04 -9.97
C THR A 2 -28.58 19.63 -9.47
N THR A 3 -27.90 18.79 -10.26
CA THR A 3 -27.44 17.47 -9.84
C THR A 3 -26.32 17.65 -8.83
N THR A 4 -26.65 17.53 -7.54
CA THR A 4 -25.65 17.33 -6.50
C THR A 4 -25.00 15.97 -6.73
N LEU A 5 -23.77 15.97 -7.25
CA LEU A 5 -22.87 14.82 -7.17
C LEU A 5 -22.78 14.46 -5.68
N LYS A 6 -23.29 13.29 -5.30
CA LYS A 6 -23.03 12.71 -3.99
C LYS A 6 -21.51 12.67 -3.83
N ASP A 7 -21.00 13.32 -2.79
CA ASP A 7 -19.58 13.27 -2.42
C ASP A 7 -19.16 11.81 -2.35
N VAL A 8 -18.41 11.36 -3.37
CA VAL A 8 -17.81 10.04 -3.37
C VAL A 8 -16.72 10.10 -2.32
N THR A 9 -17.05 9.66 -1.11
CA THR A 9 -16.07 9.50 -0.04
C THR A 9 -15.14 8.37 -0.46
N ILE A 10 -13.95 8.72 -0.94
CA ILE A 10 -12.89 7.75 -1.23
C ILE A 10 -12.34 7.30 0.11
N VAL A 11 -12.94 6.26 0.68
CA VAL A 11 -12.38 5.56 1.83
C VAL A 11 -11.24 4.70 1.29
N VAL A 12 -9.98 5.12 1.51
CA VAL A 12 -8.84 4.24 1.30
C VAL A 12 -8.53 3.55 2.63
N PRO A 13 -9.18 2.39 2.90
CA PRO A 13 -9.57 2.04 4.27
C PRO A 13 -8.43 1.52 5.14
N LEU A 14 -7.24 1.36 4.57
CA LEU A 14 -6.12 0.63 5.17
C LEU A 14 -4.84 1.45 5.27
N MET A 15 -4.91 2.72 4.88
CA MET A 15 -3.81 3.67 5.05
C MET A 15 -4.07 4.71 6.15
N SER A 16 -5.27 4.71 6.75
CA SER A 16 -5.60 5.51 7.93
C SER A 16 -4.98 4.90 9.20
N CYS A 17 -3.66 4.86 9.18
CA CYS A 17 -2.83 4.51 10.30
C CYS A 17 -2.72 5.71 11.25
N HIS A 18 -3.83 6.04 11.92
CA HIS A 18 -4.07 7.11 12.91
C HIS A 18 -4.31 8.55 12.40
N SER A 19 -5.44 9.09 12.87
CA SER A 19 -6.10 10.37 12.57
C SER A 19 -6.37 10.65 11.08
N ALA A 20 -7.54 11.20 10.78
CA ALA A 20 -7.87 11.66 9.43
C ALA A 20 -7.05 12.90 9.11
N ASN A 21 -5.76 12.72 8.83
CA ASN A 21 -4.91 13.79 8.37
C ASN A 21 -5.39 14.15 6.95
N THR A 22 -6.07 15.29 6.86
CA THR A 22 -6.69 15.79 5.62
C THR A 22 -5.67 15.92 4.49
N GLU A 23 -4.41 16.25 4.81
CA GLU A 23 -3.35 16.38 3.81
C GLU A 23 -2.97 15.03 3.20
N PHE A 24 -2.90 13.96 4.02
CA PHE A 24 -2.65 12.62 3.52
C PHE A 24 -3.82 12.11 2.67
N CYS A 25 -5.06 12.32 3.13
CA CYS A 25 -6.25 11.97 2.34
C CYS A 25 -6.30 12.73 1.01
N ASP A 26 -5.95 14.01 0.99
CA ASP A 26 -5.86 14.81 -0.22
C ASP A 26 -4.76 14.30 -1.17
N LEU A 27 -3.60 13.91 -0.64
CA LEU A 27 -2.50 13.35 -1.41
C LEU A 27 -2.89 11.98 -2.01
N ILE A 28 -3.60 11.14 -1.27
CA ILE A 28 -4.17 9.90 -1.78
C ILE A 28 -5.19 10.18 -2.89
N ALA A 29 -6.11 11.12 -2.69
CA ALA A 29 -7.16 11.42 -3.66
C ALA A 29 -6.59 12.04 -4.95
N ARG A 30 -5.61 12.94 -4.84
CA ARG A 30 -5.04 13.70 -5.98
C ARG A 30 -3.93 12.95 -6.70
N THR A 31 -3.17 12.10 -6.01
CA THR A 31 -1.99 11.46 -6.57
C THR A 31 -2.20 9.96 -6.76
N TRP A 32 -2.64 9.24 -5.73
CA TRP A 32 -2.77 7.79 -5.78
C TRP A 32 -3.90 7.31 -6.70
N VAL A 33 -5.10 7.90 -6.58
CA VAL A 33 -6.28 7.46 -7.35
C VAL A 33 -6.08 7.63 -8.87
N PRO A 34 -5.59 8.78 -9.39
CA PRO A 34 -5.33 8.92 -10.83
C PRO A 34 -4.27 7.94 -11.34
N VAL A 35 -3.19 7.73 -10.58
CA VAL A 35 -2.10 6.81 -10.95
C VAL A 35 -2.58 5.37 -10.95
N ALA A 36 -3.40 4.99 -9.97
CA ALA A 36 -4.00 3.67 -9.91
C ALA A 36 -5.00 3.43 -11.05
N ARG A 37 -5.70 4.47 -11.53
CA ARG A 37 -6.56 4.35 -12.71
C ARG A 37 -5.76 4.05 -13.98
N ALA A 38 -4.54 4.55 -14.09
CA ALA A 38 -3.65 4.32 -15.22
C ALA A 38 -2.87 2.98 -15.13
N SER A 39 -2.85 2.35 -13.95
CA SER A 39 -1.99 1.20 -13.66
C SER A 39 -2.83 0.03 -13.13
N ALA A 40 -3.07 -0.99 -13.97
CA ALA A 40 -3.94 -2.12 -13.63
C ALA A 40 -3.53 -2.84 -12.33
N ASN A 41 -2.22 -2.88 -12.04
CA ASN A 41 -1.66 -3.48 -10.82
C ASN A 41 -2.03 -2.71 -9.55
N LEU A 42 -2.05 -1.38 -9.61
CA LEU A 42 -2.44 -0.52 -8.50
C LEU A 42 -3.96 -0.51 -8.28
N LEU A 43 -4.73 -0.68 -9.35
CA LEU A 43 -6.19 -0.84 -9.25
C LEU A 43 -6.56 -2.14 -8.52
N ASP A 44 -5.86 -3.25 -8.80
CA ASP A 44 -6.05 -4.52 -8.08
C ASP A 44 -5.79 -4.35 -6.57
N ILE A 45 -4.78 -3.56 -6.18
CA ILE A 45 -4.52 -3.22 -4.77
C ILE A 45 -5.69 -2.44 -4.18
N ILE A 46 -6.21 -1.42 -4.85
CA ILE A 46 -7.37 -0.65 -4.35
C ILE A 46 -8.56 -1.59 -4.09
N PHE A 47 -8.83 -2.51 -5.02
CA PHE A 47 -9.91 -3.47 -4.85
C PHE A 47 -9.66 -4.46 -3.71
N LEU A 48 -8.43 -4.93 -3.51
CA LEU A 48 -8.05 -5.73 -2.35
C LEU A 48 -8.40 -5.01 -1.05
N LEU A 49 -7.92 -3.77 -0.89
CA LEU A 49 -8.12 -2.99 0.33
C LEU A 49 -9.61 -2.68 0.56
N SER A 50 -10.34 -2.39 -0.52
CA SER A 50 -11.78 -2.18 -0.46
C SER A 50 -12.51 -3.45 0.00
N CYS A 51 -12.12 -4.61 -0.51
CA CYS A 51 -12.71 -5.89 -0.10
C CYS A 51 -12.42 -6.21 1.38
N ARG A 52 -11.21 -5.90 1.89
CA ARG A 52 -10.89 -6.04 3.31
C ARG A 52 -11.81 -5.21 4.20
N HIS A 53 -11.98 -3.94 3.85
CA HIS A 53 -12.87 -3.05 4.59
C HIS A 53 -14.34 -3.48 4.53
N LEU A 54 -14.82 -3.84 3.34
CA LEU A 54 -16.20 -4.28 3.15
C LEU A 54 -16.46 -5.60 3.88
N HIS A 55 -15.50 -6.53 3.90
CA HIS A 55 -15.58 -7.75 4.70
C HIS A 55 -15.78 -7.44 6.18
N THR A 56 -14.97 -6.55 6.77
CA THR A 56 -15.14 -6.12 8.18
C THR A 56 -16.46 -5.38 8.40
N SER A 57 -16.86 -4.51 7.47
CA SER A 57 -18.08 -3.70 7.60
C SER A 57 -19.37 -4.51 7.44
N HIS A 58 -19.29 -5.67 6.78
CA HIS A 58 -20.41 -6.58 6.51
C HIS A 58 -20.29 -7.88 7.33
N ALA A 59 -19.56 -7.86 8.45
CA ALA A 59 -19.43 -9.01 9.33
C ALA A 59 -20.81 -9.54 9.78
N ALA A 60 -20.96 -10.87 9.82
CA ALA A 60 -22.20 -11.56 10.13
C ALA A 60 -23.36 -11.33 9.13
N THR A 61 -23.04 -10.92 7.90
CA THR A 61 -24.01 -10.87 6.79
C THR A 61 -23.60 -11.84 5.66
N ASP A 62 -24.54 -12.18 4.79
CA ASP A 62 -24.27 -13.04 3.61
C ASP A 62 -23.18 -12.45 2.67
N GLN A 63 -22.92 -11.14 2.75
CA GLN A 63 -21.93 -10.45 1.93
C GLN A 63 -20.49 -10.62 2.46
N GLU A 64 -20.31 -11.04 3.72
CA GLU A 64 -18.99 -11.22 4.34
C GLU A 64 -18.10 -12.15 3.52
N TYR A 65 -18.64 -13.32 3.15
CA TYR A 65 -17.94 -14.34 2.37
C TYR A 65 -17.63 -13.87 0.95
N LEU A 66 -18.52 -13.09 0.34
CA LEU A 66 -18.31 -12.51 -0.99
C LEU A 66 -17.09 -11.59 -1.00
N PHE A 67 -17.00 -10.68 -0.04
CA PHE A 67 -15.89 -9.73 0.05
C PHE A 67 -14.58 -10.41 0.43
N MET A 68 -14.62 -11.42 1.32
CA MET A 68 -13.44 -12.26 1.60
C MET A 68 -12.90 -12.92 0.33
N ARG A 69 -13.76 -13.56 -0.47
CA ARG A 69 -13.36 -14.22 -1.73
C ARG A 69 -12.80 -13.24 -2.76
N LYS A 70 -13.44 -12.09 -2.92
CA LYS A 70 -12.94 -11.03 -3.82
C LYS A 70 -11.58 -10.50 -3.35
N GLY A 71 -11.41 -10.29 -2.05
CA GLY A 71 -10.12 -9.90 -1.47
C GLY A 71 -9.02 -10.91 -1.81
N LEU A 72 -9.25 -12.21 -1.58
CA LEU A 72 -8.28 -13.26 -1.95
C LEU A 72 -7.96 -13.27 -3.44
N HIS A 73 -8.95 -13.06 -4.30
CA HIS A 73 -8.76 -12.96 -5.75
C HIS A 73 -7.82 -11.80 -6.13
N TYR A 74 -8.07 -10.60 -5.60
CA TYR A 74 -7.23 -9.43 -5.87
C TYR A 74 -5.83 -9.57 -5.26
N LYS A 75 -5.68 -10.18 -4.07
CA LYS A 75 -4.37 -10.49 -3.49
C LYS A 75 -3.55 -11.41 -4.40
N SER A 76 -4.16 -12.48 -4.92
CA SER A 76 -3.49 -13.39 -5.85
C SER A 76 -3.03 -12.68 -7.14
N ARG A 77 -3.87 -11.79 -7.69
CA ARG A 77 -3.50 -10.96 -8.85
C ARG A 77 -2.33 -10.04 -8.55
N CYS A 78 -2.37 -9.35 -7.40
CA CYS A 78 -1.29 -8.47 -6.97
C CYS A 78 0.04 -9.23 -6.84
N LEU A 79 0.03 -10.40 -6.20
CA LEU A 79 1.23 -11.23 -6.05
C LEU A 79 1.80 -11.69 -7.39
N LYS A 80 0.92 -12.10 -8.33
CA LYS A 80 1.32 -12.49 -9.68
C LYS A 80 1.98 -11.32 -10.40
N THR A 81 1.33 -10.17 -10.44
CA THR A 81 1.83 -9.00 -11.15
C THR A 81 3.12 -8.47 -10.52
N LEU A 82 3.23 -8.44 -9.19
CA LEU A 82 4.46 -8.02 -8.52
C LEU A 82 5.63 -8.96 -8.85
N ARG A 83 5.40 -10.28 -8.83
CA ARG A 83 6.44 -11.25 -9.21
C ARG A 83 6.89 -11.05 -10.66
N ASP A 84 5.94 -10.88 -11.58
CA ASP A 84 6.26 -10.71 -13.00
C ASP A 84 7.02 -9.39 -13.21
N ALA A 85 6.64 -8.30 -12.50
CA ALA A 85 7.36 -7.04 -12.49
C ALA A 85 8.78 -7.17 -11.92
N ILE A 86 8.99 -7.96 -10.85
CA ILE A 86 10.32 -8.21 -10.31
C ILE A 86 11.25 -8.85 -11.34
N SER A 87 10.74 -9.78 -12.14
CA SER A 87 11.54 -10.43 -13.19
C SER A 87 11.88 -9.51 -14.37
N ILE A 88 11.10 -8.46 -14.59
CA ILE A 88 11.23 -7.56 -15.74
C ILE A 88 12.00 -6.29 -15.38
N GLU A 89 11.71 -5.70 -14.23
CA GLU A 89 12.18 -4.36 -13.86
C GLU A 89 13.52 -4.39 -13.13
N ALA A 90 13.93 -5.50 -12.51
CA ALA A 90 15.16 -5.53 -11.73
C ALA A 90 16.39 -5.17 -12.58
N PRO A 91 17.29 -4.28 -12.10
CA PRO A 91 17.27 -3.61 -10.79
C PRO A 91 16.52 -2.26 -10.75
N ASN A 92 15.97 -1.77 -11.86
CA ASN A 92 15.36 -0.46 -12.02
C ASN A 92 13.83 -0.49 -11.87
N PHE A 93 13.35 -0.53 -10.62
CA PHE A 93 11.93 -0.61 -10.31
C PHE A 93 11.15 0.69 -10.55
N THR A 94 9.94 0.57 -11.10
CA THR A 94 9.00 1.67 -11.24
C THR A 94 8.38 2.05 -9.89
N ASP A 95 7.89 3.29 -9.78
CA ASP A 95 7.15 3.71 -8.58
C ASP A 95 5.90 2.86 -8.34
N SER A 96 5.20 2.47 -9.41
CA SER A 96 4.03 1.59 -9.31
C SER A 96 4.37 0.21 -8.73
N THR A 97 5.49 -0.38 -9.11
CA THR A 97 5.92 -1.68 -8.58
C THR A 97 6.35 -1.60 -7.12
N ILE A 98 7.11 -0.55 -6.76
CA ILE A 98 7.47 -0.30 -5.36
C ILE A 98 6.22 -0.06 -4.51
N ALA A 99 5.30 0.75 -5.01
CA ALA A 99 4.07 1.05 -4.30
C ALA A 99 3.21 -0.21 -4.12
N GLN A 100 3.13 -1.08 -5.12
CA GLN A 100 2.45 -2.36 -4.99
C GLN A 100 3.05 -3.23 -3.87
N ALA A 101 4.39 -3.27 -3.74
CA ALA A 101 5.06 -4.00 -2.66
C ALA A 101 4.77 -3.40 -1.27
N ILE A 102 4.81 -2.06 -1.15
CA ILE A 102 4.45 -1.34 0.08
C ILE A 102 3.00 -1.64 0.48
N MET A 103 2.07 -1.57 -0.48
CA MET A 103 0.64 -1.77 -0.22
C MET A 103 0.30 -3.23 0.12
N LEU A 104 1.02 -4.21 -0.43
CA LEU A 104 0.90 -5.60 0.01
C LEU A 104 1.35 -5.77 1.46
N ALA A 105 2.45 -5.12 1.88
CA ALA A 105 2.87 -5.15 3.27
C ALA A 105 1.81 -4.55 4.22
N TYR A 106 1.11 -3.48 3.82
CA TYR A 106 -0.04 -2.96 4.57
C TYR A 106 -1.21 -3.95 4.65
N ASP A 107 -1.51 -4.72 3.59
CA ASP A 107 -2.51 -5.81 3.67
C ASP A 107 -2.06 -6.87 4.69
N GLU A 108 -0.79 -7.25 4.70
CA GLU A 108 -0.28 -8.23 5.66
C GLU A 108 -0.33 -7.74 7.11
N LEU A 109 -0.04 -6.45 7.33
CA LEU A 109 -0.19 -5.83 8.64
C LEU A 109 -1.66 -5.90 9.11
N PHE A 110 -2.61 -5.61 8.22
CA PHE A 110 -4.03 -5.69 8.53
C PHE A 110 -4.49 -7.11 8.82
N THR A 111 -4.06 -8.09 8.02
CA THR A 111 -4.41 -9.50 8.23
C THR A 111 -3.59 -10.17 9.32
N ARG A 112 -2.65 -9.45 9.95
CA ARG A 112 -1.71 -9.95 10.96
C ARG A 112 -0.86 -11.13 10.48
N ASP A 113 -0.51 -11.15 9.19
CA ASP A 113 0.48 -12.10 8.66
C ASP A 113 1.88 -11.51 8.83
N LEU A 114 2.45 -11.66 10.02
CA LEU A 114 3.75 -11.08 10.37
C LEU A 114 4.89 -11.61 9.50
N LYS A 115 4.81 -12.86 9.04
CA LYS A 115 5.83 -13.45 8.17
C LYS A 115 5.83 -12.75 6.82
N MET A 116 4.66 -12.61 6.20
CA MET A 116 4.54 -11.94 4.91
C MET A 116 4.76 -10.44 5.01
N LEU A 117 4.34 -9.80 6.11
CA LEU A 117 4.64 -8.40 6.42
C LEU A 117 6.14 -8.14 6.36
N LYS A 118 6.94 -8.98 7.04
CA LYS A 118 8.40 -8.87 7.01
C LYS A 118 8.93 -9.00 5.58
N HIS A 119 8.54 -10.04 4.85
CA HIS A 119 9.04 -10.28 3.50
C HIS A 119 8.69 -9.16 2.51
N HIS A 120 7.45 -8.66 2.54
CA HIS A 120 7.03 -7.56 1.67
C HIS A 120 7.71 -6.24 2.05
N THR A 121 7.89 -5.97 3.35
CA THR A 121 8.61 -4.77 3.81
C THR A 121 10.07 -4.81 3.38
N GLU A 122 10.79 -5.91 3.64
CA GLU A 122 12.19 -6.06 3.23
C GLU A 122 12.35 -6.02 1.70
N GLY A 123 11.41 -6.62 0.96
CA GLY A 123 11.35 -6.55 -0.50
C GLY A 123 11.19 -5.12 -1.00
N ALA A 124 10.24 -4.35 -0.44
CA ALA A 124 10.04 -2.95 -0.79
C ALA A 124 11.29 -2.10 -0.49
N LEU A 125 11.89 -2.27 0.68
CA LEU A 125 13.14 -1.60 1.06
C LEU A 125 14.28 -1.94 0.08
N GLN A 126 14.41 -3.21 -0.32
CA GLN A 126 15.43 -3.61 -1.28
C GLN A 126 15.20 -3.00 -2.67
N MET A 127 13.95 -2.89 -3.13
CA MET A 127 13.63 -2.22 -4.39
C MET A 127 13.99 -0.74 -4.35
N VAL A 128 13.64 -0.05 -3.25
CA VAL A 128 13.97 1.38 -3.03
C VAL A 128 15.47 1.59 -3.00
N LYS A 129 16.21 0.69 -2.35
CA LYS A 129 17.69 0.71 -2.34
C LYS A 129 18.26 0.60 -3.75
N LEU A 130 17.75 -0.33 -4.56
CA LEU A 130 18.20 -0.51 -5.95
C LEU A 130 17.83 0.68 -6.84
N LYS A 131 16.73 1.37 -6.55
CA LYS A 131 16.34 2.62 -7.21
C LYS A 131 17.20 3.83 -6.83
N GLY A 132 18.06 3.72 -5.82
CA GLY A 132 18.94 4.82 -5.37
C GLY A 132 18.52 5.50 -4.07
N GLY A 133 17.54 4.95 -3.34
CA GLY A 133 17.14 5.40 -2.01
C GLY A 133 15.76 6.09 -1.97
N PRO A 134 15.27 6.45 -0.77
CA PRO A 134 13.89 6.94 -0.59
C PRO A 134 13.59 8.26 -1.30
N ASP A 135 14.59 9.11 -1.50
CA ASP A 135 14.43 10.42 -2.16
C ASP A 135 14.23 10.30 -3.68
N THR A 136 14.40 9.11 -4.25
CA THR A 136 14.12 8.85 -5.68
C THR A 136 12.68 8.40 -5.94
N LEU A 137 11.88 8.23 -4.89
CA LEU A 137 10.48 7.83 -5.00
C LEU A 137 9.61 9.01 -5.45
N GLY A 138 8.79 8.77 -6.47
CA GLY A 138 7.84 9.75 -6.97
C GLY A 138 6.57 9.87 -6.11
N LEU A 139 5.50 10.34 -6.76
CA LEU A 139 4.19 10.62 -6.16
C LEU A 139 4.24 11.71 -5.07
N ASP A 140 5.01 12.77 -5.32
CA ASP A 140 5.10 13.95 -4.44
C ASP A 140 5.43 13.61 -2.98
N GLY A 141 6.29 12.61 -2.76
CA GLY A 141 6.72 12.17 -1.43
C GLY A 141 5.77 11.16 -0.76
N LEU A 142 4.61 10.86 -1.36
CA LEU A 142 3.63 9.92 -0.80
C LEU A 142 4.24 8.53 -0.53
N LEU A 143 5.00 7.98 -1.47
CA LEU A 143 5.59 6.65 -1.31
C LEU A 143 6.66 6.61 -0.22
N LYS A 144 7.43 7.69 -0.07
CA LYS A 144 8.40 7.84 1.01
C LYS A 144 7.70 7.88 2.37
N ASP A 145 6.60 8.61 2.48
CA ASP A 145 5.80 8.68 3.70
C ASP A 145 5.18 7.31 4.06
N MET A 146 4.54 6.66 3.09
CA MET A 146 3.98 5.32 3.26
C MET A 146 5.03 4.31 3.73
N LEU A 147 6.21 4.33 3.11
CA LEU A 147 7.31 3.42 3.47
C LEU A 147 7.82 3.68 4.88
N SER A 148 7.99 4.96 5.26
CA SER A 148 8.47 5.35 6.59
C SER A 148 7.49 4.88 7.68
N LYS A 149 6.19 5.13 7.49
CA LYS A 149 5.11 4.67 8.38
C LYS A 149 5.05 3.13 8.47
N LEU A 150 5.24 2.44 7.36
CA LEU A 150 5.27 0.98 7.31
C LEU A 150 6.45 0.42 8.13
N VAL A 151 7.65 1.00 7.97
CA VAL A 151 8.85 0.58 8.73
C VAL A 151 8.68 0.85 10.22
N ALA A 152 8.17 2.03 10.60
CA ALA A 152 7.94 2.37 11.99
C ALA A 152 6.98 1.38 12.68
N LYS A 153 5.85 1.05 12.03
CA LYS A 153 4.88 0.07 12.54
C LYS A 153 5.40 -1.37 12.49
N GLY A 154 6.00 -1.75 11.37
CA GLY A 154 6.58 -3.07 11.17
C GLY A 154 7.67 -3.37 12.19
N SER A 155 8.50 -2.40 12.56
CA SER A 155 9.56 -2.58 13.57
C SER A 155 9.02 -2.88 14.98
N GLY A 156 7.78 -2.48 15.28
CA GLY A 156 7.08 -2.84 16.51
C GLY A 156 6.55 -4.27 16.54
N GLU A 157 6.30 -4.86 15.36
CA GLU A 157 5.67 -6.18 15.20
C GLU A 157 6.66 -7.27 14.74
N VAL A 158 7.69 -6.89 13.96
CA VAL A 158 8.65 -7.78 13.31
C VAL A 158 10.07 -7.21 13.30
N ARG A 159 11.06 -8.10 13.41
CA ARG A 159 12.48 -7.72 13.29
C ARG A 159 12.88 -7.62 11.81
N LEU A 160 12.97 -6.38 11.32
CA LEU A 160 13.43 -6.02 9.97
C LEU A 160 14.97 -6.01 9.88
N ASP A 161 15.52 -6.28 8.68
CA ASP A 161 16.95 -6.11 8.40
C ASP A 161 17.33 -4.62 8.31
N THR A 162 17.88 -4.09 9.40
CA THR A 162 18.30 -2.68 9.51
C THR A 162 19.43 -2.30 8.54
N ARG A 163 20.14 -3.26 7.96
CA ARG A 163 21.20 -2.99 6.96
C ARG A 163 20.64 -2.47 5.64
N ILE A 164 19.35 -2.70 5.36
CA ILE A 164 18.72 -2.21 4.12
C ILE A 164 18.49 -0.69 4.21
N VAL A 165 18.17 -0.19 5.41
CA VAL A 165 17.83 1.22 5.68
C VAL A 165 18.99 2.03 6.25
N GLN A 166 20.18 1.43 6.37
CA GLN A 166 21.34 2.12 6.94
C GLN A 166 21.69 3.36 6.10
N GLY A 167 21.68 4.54 6.73
CA GLY A 167 21.94 5.82 6.08
C GLY A 167 20.72 6.51 5.48
N TRP A 168 19.51 5.95 5.63
CA TRP A 168 18.27 6.63 5.23
C TRP A 168 17.72 7.48 6.35
N THR A 169 17.28 8.69 6.03
CA THR A 169 16.41 9.50 6.88
C THR A 169 14.96 9.17 6.53
N LEU A 170 14.47 8.05 7.06
CA LEU A 170 13.03 7.78 7.10
C LEU A 170 12.47 8.73 8.16
N GLY A 171 11.81 9.81 7.72
CA GLY A 171 11.40 10.88 8.62
C GLY A 171 10.37 10.39 9.64
N ASP A 172 10.59 10.73 10.91
CA ASP A 172 9.53 10.86 11.90
C ASP A 172 8.73 12.12 11.54
N HIS A 173 7.92 12.04 10.48
CA HIS A 173 6.96 13.08 10.21
C HIS A 173 5.70 12.75 11.02
N ASP A 174 5.66 13.31 12.24
CA ASP A 174 4.44 13.46 13.03
C ASP A 174 3.45 14.32 12.23
N TRP A 175 2.58 13.69 11.46
CA TRP A 175 1.34 14.30 10.96
C TRP A 175 0.17 13.32 11.05
#